data_AF-A0A396YUN2-F1
#
_entry.id   AF-A0A396YUN2-F1
#
_cell.length_a   1.000
_cell.length_b   1.000
_cell.length_c   1.000
_cell.angle_alpha   90.00
_cell.angle_beta   90.00
_cell.angle_gamma   90.00
#
_symmetry.space_group_name_H-M   'P 1'
#
loop_
_entity.id
_entity.type
_entity.pdbx_description
1 polymer ?
#
loop_
_entity_poly.entity_id
_entity_poly.type
_entity_poly.pdbx_seq_one_letter_code
_entity_poly.pdbx_strand_id
1 'polypeptide(L)'
;MKFHTNTSAGLILLSFLFCSGQKERTFGPGLLKNVGSEGSRSTVAMQIPLVFVPGYKGSELFRKNESGSLDAIWLTPWQALNFSAPDLTLRKNDSVQVGEVLSSVTLIPFLIDVKVYQPWLQWLSTSVRIRPYVFPYDWRKDNGETSLALEAFLEKVQKENAGVAPVLVGHSNGGNLALSVINRRPNLASKVIFVGVPFRGGIGFMEDLISGVSTGLNPEITSACVVSSFISVYTFFPREGSFDTKELLKDSDQKNIPFRFFNASDWEKYELGPYSHEAHCEPPPSLKEFQSRLDLALSFRNSLDPKKGNQYPPVLVVHAKNRPTMRVLMPEKNPDHWLWDFKNAQRAPGDGRVTFTSSIPPDEIVYQSFLSDAEHSSLLSDPKVWERIYSFLHE
;
A
#
# COMPACT_ATOMS: atom_id res chain seq x y z
N MET A 1 61.70 8.78 -32.73
CA MET A 1 62.48 8.05 -31.71
C MET A 1 61.47 7.36 -30.79
N LYS A 2 61.56 6.03 -30.65
CA LYS A 2 60.58 5.17 -29.96
C LYS A 2 60.45 5.54 -28.47
N PHE A 3 59.23 5.47 -27.93
CA PHE A 3 58.99 5.08 -26.53
C PHE A 3 57.76 4.17 -26.45
N HIS A 4 57.98 2.99 -25.85
CA HIS A 4 56.97 2.01 -25.44
C HIS A 4 56.17 2.51 -24.24
N THR A 5 54.92 2.09 -24.13
CA THR A 5 54.39 1.55 -22.85
C THR A 5 53.27 0.55 -23.11
N ASN A 6 53.43 -0.62 -22.51
CA ASN A 6 52.46 -1.72 -22.39
C ASN A 6 51.20 -1.27 -21.65
N THR A 7 50.04 -1.76 -22.09
CA THR A 7 48.84 -1.86 -21.25
C THR A 7 48.34 -3.30 -21.29
N SER A 8 48.56 -4.02 -20.20
CA SER A 8 47.99 -5.32 -19.91
C SER A 8 46.48 -5.19 -19.73
N ALA A 9 45.71 -5.90 -20.55
CA ALA A 9 44.28 -6.08 -20.37
C ALA A 9 44.04 -7.10 -19.22
N GLY A 10 43.58 -6.61 -18.08
CA GLY A 10 43.06 -7.47 -17.01
C GLY A 10 41.59 -7.78 -17.27
N LEU A 11 41.29 -9.01 -17.72
CA LEU A 11 39.94 -9.57 -17.66
C LEU A 11 39.60 -9.88 -16.20
N ILE A 12 38.70 -9.11 -15.59
CA ILE A 12 38.06 -9.49 -14.32
C ILE A 12 36.89 -10.41 -14.66
N LEU A 13 37.09 -11.71 -14.49
CA LEU A 13 36.04 -12.72 -14.54
C LEU A 13 35.19 -12.58 -13.27
N LEU A 14 33.97 -12.04 -13.37
CA LEU A 14 32.97 -12.16 -12.31
C LEU A 14 32.31 -13.53 -12.40
N SER A 15 32.80 -14.46 -11.58
CA SER A 15 32.17 -15.76 -11.34
C SER A 15 30.95 -15.59 -10.44
N PHE A 16 29.75 -15.64 -11.03
CA PHE A 16 28.50 -15.72 -10.28
C PHE A 16 28.27 -17.17 -9.83
N LEU A 17 28.48 -17.41 -8.53
CA LEU A 17 28.01 -18.62 -7.86
C LEU A 17 26.48 -18.55 -7.76
N PHE A 18 25.78 -19.29 -8.62
CA PHE A 18 24.37 -19.62 -8.44
C PHE A 18 24.24 -20.69 -7.35
N CYS A 19 23.97 -20.28 -6.11
CA CYS A 19 23.42 -21.19 -5.11
C CYS A 19 21.92 -21.37 -5.38
N SER A 20 21.54 -22.38 -6.16
CA SER A 20 20.15 -22.80 -6.33
C SER A 20 19.69 -23.65 -5.13
N GLY A 21 19.48 -23.01 -3.99
CA GLY A 21 18.67 -23.59 -2.93
C GLY A 21 17.21 -23.21 -3.15
N GLN A 22 16.40 -24.06 -3.77
CA GLN A 22 14.95 -23.89 -3.79
C GLN A 22 14.40 -24.14 -2.38
N LYS A 23 14.32 -23.09 -1.56
CA LYS A 23 13.43 -23.07 -0.41
C LYS A 23 11.99 -23.11 -0.95
N GLU A 24 11.16 -24.02 -0.45
CA GLU A 24 9.71 -23.97 -0.67
C GLU A 24 9.20 -22.59 -0.27
N ARG A 25 8.72 -21.82 -1.25
CA ARG A 25 8.16 -20.49 -1.01
C ARG A 25 6.75 -20.64 -0.47
N THR A 26 6.51 -20.00 0.68
CA THR A 26 5.16 -19.83 1.22
C THR A 26 4.41 -18.75 0.45
N PHE A 27 3.20 -19.07 -0.01
CA PHE A 27 2.32 -18.12 -0.71
C PHE A 27 1.12 -17.76 0.16
N GLY A 28 0.72 -16.50 0.09
CA GLY A 28 -0.50 -15.99 0.70
C GLY A 28 -0.45 -15.82 2.22
N PRO A 29 -1.61 -15.55 2.85
CA PRO A 29 -1.72 -15.29 4.27
C PRO A 29 -1.35 -16.46 5.17
N GLY A 30 -0.64 -16.16 6.27
CA GLY A 30 -0.18 -17.19 7.19
C GLY A 30 0.57 -16.67 8.40
N LEU A 31 1.05 -17.61 9.22
CA LEU A 31 1.94 -17.32 10.34
C LEU A 31 3.29 -16.83 9.81
N LEU A 32 3.81 -15.73 10.34
CA LEU A 32 5.13 -15.21 10.00
C LEU A 32 6.19 -16.17 10.57
N LYS A 33 6.97 -16.81 9.70
CA LYS A 33 8.01 -17.77 10.11
C LYS A 33 9.24 -17.04 10.67
N ASN A 34 9.77 -17.53 11.78
CA ASN A 34 10.99 -16.97 12.38
C ASN A 34 12.20 -17.11 11.46
N VAL A 35 12.97 -16.02 11.31
CA VAL A 35 14.34 -16.08 10.80
C VAL A 35 15.25 -16.39 12.00
N GLY A 36 15.34 -17.67 12.35
CA GLY A 36 16.29 -18.20 13.32
C GLY A 36 15.85 -18.17 14.78
N SER A 37 15.31 -19.30 15.25
CA SER A 37 15.72 -19.97 16.50
C SER A 37 14.88 -21.24 16.66
N GLU A 38 15.44 -22.39 16.29
CA GLU A 38 15.01 -23.66 16.89
C GLU A 38 15.53 -23.65 18.34
N GLY A 39 14.63 -23.70 19.32
CA GLY A 39 15.09 -23.76 20.71
C GLY A 39 14.00 -23.62 21.76
N SER A 40 13.75 -24.76 22.41
CA SER A 40 13.17 -24.92 23.75
C SER A 40 11.66 -24.76 23.93
N ARG A 41 11.02 -25.89 24.25
CA ARG A 41 9.71 -25.99 24.88
C ARG A 41 9.80 -25.41 26.30
N SER A 42 9.55 -24.12 26.45
CA SER A 42 9.16 -23.52 27.72
C SER A 42 7.64 -23.39 27.76
N THR A 43 7.06 -23.50 28.95
CA THR A 43 5.65 -23.25 29.25
C THR A 43 5.13 -22.04 28.46
N VAL A 44 4.26 -22.29 27.49
CA VAL A 44 3.80 -21.29 26.54
C VAL A 44 2.94 -20.28 27.29
N ALA A 45 3.52 -19.14 27.67
CA ALA A 45 2.74 -17.95 27.93
C ALA A 45 1.82 -17.74 26.72
N MET A 46 0.52 -17.56 26.95
CA MET A 46 -0.46 -17.38 25.87
C MET A 46 -0.04 -16.17 25.03
N GLN A 47 0.51 -16.43 23.84
CA GLN A 47 0.94 -15.38 22.93
C GLN A 47 -0.29 -14.66 22.36
N ILE A 48 -0.21 -13.34 22.21
CA ILE A 48 -1.24 -12.52 21.58
C ILE A 48 -1.20 -12.80 20.07
N PRO A 49 -2.24 -13.39 19.46
CA PRO A 49 -2.30 -13.50 18.01
C PRO A 49 -2.42 -12.10 17.41
N LEU A 50 -1.51 -11.74 16.51
CA LEU A 50 -1.50 -10.42 15.85
C LEU A 50 -1.48 -10.62 14.34
N VAL A 51 -2.43 -10.03 13.63
CA VAL A 51 -2.51 -10.05 12.17
C VAL A 51 -2.08 -8.70 11.62
N PHE A 52 -1.04 -8.71 10.78
CA PHE A 52 -0.56 -7.54 10.06
C PHE A 52 -1.08 -7.53 8.62
N VAL A 53 -1.65 -6.40 8.21
CA VAL A 53 -2.13 -6.12 6.85
C VAL A 53 -1.31 -4.97 6.26
N PRO A 54 -0.48 -5.22 5.23
CA PRO A 54 0.35 -4.18 4.63
C PRO A 54 -0.49 -3.17 3.84
N GLY A 55 0.14 -2.07 3.44
CA GLY A 55 -0.44 -1.08 2.54
C GLY A 55 -0.43 -1.49 1.06
N TYR A 56 -0.91 -0.56 0.22
CA TYR A 56 -0.81 -0.65 -1.23
C TYR A 56 0.66 -0.83 -1.65
N LYS A 57 0.90 -1.68 -2.68
CA LYS A 57 2.24 -2.10 -3.11
C LYS A 57 3.06 -2.88 -2.06
N GLY A 58 2.46 -3.25 -0.93
CA GLY A 58 3.15 -3.84 0.22
C GLY A 58 3.28 -5.36 0.25
N SER A 59 2.87 -6.07 -0.81
CA SER A 59 2.99 -7.53 -0.93
C SER A 59 3.69 -7.89 -2.23
N GLU A 60 4.46 -8.97 -2.23
CA GLU A 60 5.10 -9.51 -3.42
C GLU A 60 4.06 -10.06 -4.40
N LEU A 61 4.30 -9.88 -5.70
CA LEU A 61 3.46 -10.45 -6.76
C LEU A 61 4.28 -11.33 -7.69
N PHE A 62 3.68 -12.44 -8.11
CA PHE A 62 4.28 -13.45 -8.97
C PHE A 62 3.37 -13.79 -10.14
N ARG A 63 3.95 -14.16 -11.29
CA ARG A 63 3.23 -14.69 -12.45
C ARG A 63 3.87 -16.01 -12.88
N LYS A 64 3.04 -16.98 -13.27
CA LYS A 64 3.54 -18.20 -13.92
C LYS A 64 4.01 -17.86 -15.34
N ASN A 65 5.22 -18.26 -15.69
CA ASN A 65 5.71 -18.18 -17.06
C ASN A 65 5.34 -19.42 -17.88
N GLU A 66 5.73 -19.45 -19.15
CA GLU A 66 5.41 -20.52 -20.09
C GLU A 66 5.94 -21.90 -19.65
N SER A 67 7.03 -21.94 -18.87
CA SER A 67 7.58 -23.18 -18.32
C SER A 67 6.86 -23.64 -17.04
N GLY A 68 5.87 -22.89 -16.56
CA GLY A 68 5.15 -23.14 -15.32
C GLY A 68 5.86 -22.65 -14.05
N SER A 69 7.03 -22.02 -14.19
CA SER A 69 7.79 -21.44 -13.06
C SER A 69 7.21 -20.08 -12.64
N LEU A 70 7.43 -19.68 -11.39
CA LEU A 70 6.92 -18.41 -10.84
C LEU A 70 7.98 -17.31 -10.91
N ASP A 71 7.70 -16.30 -11.73
CA ASP A 71 8.53 -15.11 -11.88
C ASP A 71 7.99 -14.00 -10.96
N ALA A 72 8.87 -13.39 -10.17
CA ALA A 72 8.54 -12.22 -9.37
C ALA A 72 8.31 -11.03 -10.30
N ILE A 73 7.11 -10.45 -10.26
CA ILE A 73 6.75 -9.26 -11.04
C ILE A 73 6.70 -7.99 -10.19
N TRP A 74 6.75 -8.13 -8.86
CA TRP A 74 6.83 -7.02 -7.89
C TRP A 74 7.46 -7.49 -6.56
N LEU A 75 8.52 -6.88 -6.02
CA LEU A 75 9.45 -5.94 -6.65
C LEU A 75 10.86 -6.44 -6.38
N THR A 76 11.63 -6.68 -7.45
CA THR A 76 13.02 -7.11 -7.36
C THR A 76 14.00 -5.93 -7.49
N PRO A 77 15.25 -6.08 -7.04
CA PRO A 77 16.32 -5.12 -7.29
C PRO A 77 16.47 -4.71 -8.76
N TRP A 78 16.46 -5.69 -9.67
CA TRP A 78 16.59 -5.46 -11.11
C TRP A 78 15.44 -4.65 -11.67
N GLN A 79 14.23 -4.89 -11.15
CA GLN A 79 13.06 -4.12 -11.52
C GLN A 79 13.19 -2.67 -11.07
N ALA A 80 13.52 -2.43 -9.81
CA ALA A 80 13.66 -1.06 -9.29
C ALA A 80 14.89 -0.30 -9.84
N LEU A 81 15.86 -0.98 -10.46
CA LEU A 81 16.98 -0.36 -11.20
C LEU A 81 16.70 -0.18 -12.71
N ASN A 82 15.48 -0.44 -13.16
CA ASN A 82 15.08 -0.36 -14.57
C ASN A 82 15.77 -1.34 -15.53
N PHE A 83 16.24 -2.49 -15.02
CA PHE A 83 16.73 -3.59 -15.86
C PHE A 83 15.62 -4.56 -16.29
N SER A 84 14.43 -4.43 -15.71
CA SER A 84 13.23 -5.19 -16.07
C SER A 84 11.97 -4.42 -15.68
N ALA A 85 10.97 -4.37 -16.56
CA ALA A 85 9.67 -3.78 -16.28
C ALA A 85 8.55 -4.76 -16.68
N PRO A 86 8.27 -5.79 -15.86
CA PRO A 86 7.15 -6.70 -16.13
C PRO A 86 5.84 -5.93 -16.19
N ASP A 87 4.97 -6.28 -17.13
CA ASP A 87 3.66 -5.64 -17.24
C ASP A 87 2.78 -6.01 -16.04
N LEU A 88 2.53 -5.02 -15.18
CA LEU A 88 1.65 -5.12 -14.01
C LEU A 88 0.19 -4.82 -14.31
N THR A 89 -0.16 -4.41 -15.53
CA THR A 89 -1.53 -4.05 -15.93
C THR A 89 -2.52 -5.11 -15.43
N LEU A 90 -3.52 -4.67 -14.68
CA LEU A 90 -4.56 -5.56 -14.17
C LEU A 90 -5.45 -6.00 -15.32
N ARG A 91 -5.48 -7.31 -15.56
CA ARG A 91 -6.35 -7.95 -16.57
C ARG A 91 -7.26 -8.96 -15.89
N LYS A 92 -8.43 -9.19 -16.49
CA LYS A 92 -9.31 -10.28 -16.04
C LYS A 92 -8.54 -11.61 -16.17
N ASN A 93 -8.47 -12.37 -15.08
CA ASN A 93 -7.77 -13.66 -15.02
C ASN A 93 -6.27 -13.60 -15.35
N ASP A 94 -5.54 -12.58 -14.89
CA ASP A 94 -4.10 -12.39 -15.14
C ASP A 94 -3.16 -13.41 -14.44
N SER A 95 -3.72 -14.42 -13.78
CA SER A 95 -3.02 -15.50 -13.07
C SER A 95 -1.94 -15.04 -12.08
N VAL A 96 -2.02 -13.79 -11.60
CA VAL A 96 -1.08 -13.27 -10.61
C VAL A 96 -1.35 -13.92 -9.26
N GLN A 97 -0.26 -14.35 -8.62
CA GLN A 97 -0.24 -14.97 -7.31
C GLN A 97 0.47 -14.06 -6.31
N VAL A 98 0.00 -14.10 -5.07
CA VAL A 98 0.48 -13.26 -3.97
C VAL A 98 1.51 -14.03 -3.17
N GLY A 99 2.73 -13.51 -3.08
CA GLY A 99 3.79 -14.06 -2.24
C GLY A 99 3.67 -13.62 -0.78
N GLU A 100 4.80 -13.25 -0.17
CA GLU A 100 4.84 -12.74 1.19
C GLU A 100 4.61 -11.22 1.23
N VAL A 101 4.62 -10.65 2.44
CA VAL A 101 4.69 -9.19 2.60
C VAL A 101 6.04 -8.70 2.09
N LEU A 102 6.05 -7.62 1.32
CA LEU A 102 7.28 -7.05 0.76
C LEU A 102 8.16 -6.52 1.90
N SER A 103 9.24 -7.24 2.21
CA SER A 103 10.10 -6.95 3.36
C SER A 103 11.12 -5.85 3.05
N SER A 104 11.90 -6.02 1.98
CA SER A 104 12.99 -5.13 1.56
C SER A 104 13.21 -5.18 0.06
N VAL A 105 13.75 -4.10 -0.51
CA VAL A 105 14.28 -4.07 -1.87
C VAL A 105 15.70 -3.49 -1.84
N THR A 106 16.69 -4.30 -2.22
CA THR A 106 18.12 -3.93 -2.18
C THR A 106 18.61 -3.49 -3.56
N LEU A 107 19.02 -2.23 -3.76
CA LEU A 107 19.46 -1.69 -5.08
C LEU A 107 20.98 -1.42 -5.11
N ILE A 108 21.72 -1.87 -6.15
CA ILE A 108 23.21 -1.72 -6.27
C ILE A 108 23.66 -1.74 -7.75
N PRO A 109 24.56 -0.85 -8.27
CA PRO A 109 25.85 -0.38 -7.69
C PRO A 109 25.79 0.83 -6.72
N PHE A 110 26.43 0.73 -5.54
CA PHE A 110 26.43 1.64 -4.35
C PHE A 110 25.24 1.59 -3.35
N LEU A 111 24.68 0.39 -3.10
CA LEU A 111 24.03 -0.07 -1.84
C LEU A 111 23.08 0.90 -1.09
N ILE A 112 21.81 0.97 -1.55
CA ILE A 112 20.67 1.48 -0.75
C ILE A 112 19.68 0.33 -0.55
N ASP A 113 19.37 0.03 0.72
CA ASP A 113 18.36 -0.96 1.12
C ASP A 113 17.07 -0.21 1.53
N VAL A 114 16.02 -0.30 0.72
CA VAL A 114 14.72 0.27 1.07
C VAL A 114 13.96 -0.76 1.88
N LYS A 115 14.04 -0.61 3.21
CA LYS A 115 13.39 -1.44 4.21
C LYS A 115 11.91 -1.08 4.33
N VAL A 116 11.07 -1.68 3.48
CA VAL A 116 9.63 -1.38 3.40
C VAL A 116 8.90 -1.83 4.68
N TYR A 117 8.99 -3.12 5.03
CA TYR A 117 8.42 -3.65 6.29
C TYR A 117 9.40 -4.50 7.10
N GLN A 118 10.63 -4.71 6.64
CA GLN A 118 11.60 -5.57 7.33
C GLN A 118 11.80 -5.23 8.82
N PRO A 119 11.99 -3.96 9.24
CA PRO A 119 12.17 -3.60 10.66
C PRO A 119 10.97 -4.03 11.52
N TRP A 120 9.77 -3.77 11.02
CA TRP A 120 8.51 -4.16 11.64
C TRP A 120 8.37 -5.68 11.77
N LEU A 121 8.61 -6.42 10.69
CA LEU A 121 8.50 -7.89 10.68
C LEU A 121 9.54 -8.54 11.59
N GLN A 122 10.75 -7.98 11.66
CA GLN A 122 11.79 -8.42 12.59
C GLN A 122 11.41 -8.14 14.05
N TRP A 123 10.86 -6.95 14.34
CA TRP A 123 10.34 -6.63 15.68
C TRP A 123 9.21 -7.58 16.10
N LEU A 124 8.27 -7.88 15.20
CA LEU A 124 7.18 -8.82 15.47
C LEU A 124 7.68 -10.25 15.75
N SER A 125 8.60 -10.76 14.92
CA SER A 125 9.12 -12.14 15.03
C SER A 125 10.03 -12.36 16.23
N THR A 126 10.68 -11.32 16.75
CA THR A 126 11.54 -11.39 17.94
C THR A 126 10.75 -11.30 19.26
N SER A 127 9.47 -10.92 19.20
CA SER A 127 8.62 -10.82 20.38
C SER A 127 8.15 -12.18 20.88
N VAL A 128 8.55 -12.55 22.10
CA VAL A 128 8.10 -13.81 22.75
C VAL A 128 6.62 -13.81 23.12
N ARG A 129 5.99 -12.63 23.18
CA ARG A 129 4.57 -12.46 23.59
C ARG A 129 3.60 -12.35 22.43
N ILE A 130 4.10 -12.17 21.21
CA ILE A 130 3.26 -11.99 20.02
C ILE A 130 3.39 -13.25 19.17
N ARG A 131 2.25 -13.71 18.64
CA ARG A 131 2.20 -14.72 17.58
C ARG A 131 1.83 -14.04 16.28
N PRO A 132 2.82 -13.66 15.44
CA PRO A 132 2.57 -12.81 14.29
C PRO A 132 2.04 -13.58 13.08
N TYR A 133 0.99 -13.07 12.48
CA TYR A 133 0.40 -13.49 11.22
C TYR A 133 0.46 -12.33 10.23
N VAL A 134 0.58 -12.65 8.95
CA VAL A 134 0.56 -11.66 7.86
C VAL A 134 -0.54 -11.98 6.85
N PHE A 135 -1.17 -10.93 6.33
CA PHE A 135 -2.15 -11.01 5.25
C PHE A 135 -1.64 -10.23 4.03
N PRO A 136 -0.71 -10.80 3.24
CA PRO A 136 -0.37 -10.24 1.94
C PRO A 136 -1.54 -10.41 0.97
N TYR A 137 -1.66 -9.49 0.02
CA TYR A 137 -2.76 -9.49 -0.96
C TYR A 137 -2.34 -8.87 -2.29
N ASP A 138 -3.11 -9.12 -3.34
CA ASP A 138 -2.93 -8.46 -4.63
C ASP A 138 -3.47 -7.05 -4.56
N TRP A 139 -2.58 -6.12 -4.25
CA TRP A 139 -2.88 -4.71 -4.01
C TRP A 139 -3.36 -3.96 -5.25
N ARG A 140 -3.51 -4.61 -6.42
CA ARG A 140 -4.09 -4.03 -7.65
C ARG A 140 -5.61 -4.24 -7.72
N LYS A 141 -6.13 -5.29 -7.06
CA LYS A 141 -7.51 -5.78 -7.21
C LYS A 141 -8.53 -5.00 -6.37
N ASP A 142 -9.79 -5.39 -6.49
CA ASP A 142 -10.87 -4.82 -5.68
C ASP A 142 -10.62 -5.00 -4.18
N ASN A 143 -10.64 -3.90 -3.45
CA ASN A 143 -10.53 -3.90 -1.99
C ASN A 143 -11.78 -4.52 -1.32
N GLY A 144 -12.95 -4.50 -1.97
CA GLY A 144 -14.16 -5.16 -1.50
C GLY A 144 -13.95 -6.65 -1.31
N GLU A 145 -13.61 -7.36 -2.39
CA GLU A 145 -13.22 -8.78 -2.36
C GLU A 145 -12.05 -9.05 -1.40
N THR A 146 -11.02 -8.18 -1.42
CA THR A 146 -9.86 -8.33 -0.53
C THR A 146 -10.26 -8.25 0.95
N SER A 147 -11.19 -7.36 1.31
CA SER A 147 -11.65 -7.24 2.70
C SER A 147 -12.44 -8.48 3.15
N LEU A 148 -13.18 -9.14 2.26
CA LEU A 148 -13.86 -10.41 2.56
C LEU A 148 -12.85 -11.54 2.76
N ALA A 149 -11.77 -11.57 1.98
CA ALA A 149 -10.67 -12.51 2.18
C ALA A 149 -9.94 -12.27 3.51
N LEU A 150 -9.76 -10.99 3.91
CA LEU A 150 -9.19 -10.65 5.23
C LEU A 150 -10.12 -11.12 6.36
N GLU A 151 -11.43 -10.92 6.23
CA GLU A 151 -12.43 -11.40 7.19
C GLU A 151 -12.32 -12.91 7.41
N ALA A 152 -12.31 -13.70 6.33
CA ALA A 152 -12.14 -15.15 6.39
C ALA A 152 -10.78 -15.56 7.00
N PHE A 153 -9.72 -14.79 6.74
CA PHE A 153 -8.42 -15.03 7.35
C PHE A 153 -8.43 -14.79 8.86
N LEU A 154 -9.10 -13.74 9.33
CA LEU A 154 -9.24 -13.46 10.76
C LEU A 154 -10.04 -14.55 11.48
N GLU A 155 -11.10 -15.08 10.85
CA GLU A 155 -11.85 -16.23 11.37
C GLU A 155 -10.97 -17.48 11.50
N LYS A 156 -10.13 -17.75 10.49
CA LYS A 156 -9.14 -18.83 10.54
C LYS A 156 -8.15 -18.64 11.68
N VAL A 157 -7.56 -17.44 11.81
CA VAL A 157 -6.59 -17.13 12.88
C VAL A 157 -7.24 -17.26 14.26
N GLN A 158 -8.47 -16.77 14.44
CA GLN A 158 -9.21 -16.91 15.68
C GLN A 158 -9.42 -18.39 16.04
N LYS A 159 -9.82 -19.23 15.07
CA LYS A 159 -9.99 -20.67 15.26
C LYS A 159 -8.68 -21.38 15.64
N GLU A 160 -7.58 -21.02 14.98
CA GLU A 160 -6.23 -21.55 15.27
C GLU A 160 -5.70 -21.16 16.65
N ASN A 161 -6.24 -20.11 17.25
CA ASN A 161 -5.87 -19.58 18.56
C ASN A 161 -6.98 -19.78 19.59
N ALA A 162 -7.64 -20.94 19.55
CA ALA A 162 -8.64 -21.37 20.54
C ALA A 162 -9.80 -20.39 20.75
N GLY A 163 -10.21 -19.68 19.68
CA GLY A 163 -11.31 -18.70 19.72
C GLY A 163 -10.88 -17.29 20.11
N VAL A 164 -9.61 -17.04 20.43
CA VAL A 164 -9.10 -15.71 20.76
C VAL A 164 -9.04 -14.84 19.51
N ALA A 165 -9.78 -13.73 19.49
CA ALA A 165 -9.75 -12.77 18.40
C ALA A 165 -8.36 -12.11 18.31
N PRO A 166 -7.72 -12.09 17.13
CA PRO A 166 -6.42 -11.46 16.96
C PRO A 166 -6.47 -9.94 17.16
N VAL A 167 -5.32 -9.36 17.49
CA VAL A 167 -5.09 -7.93 17.31
C VAL A 167 -4.86 -7.67 15.83
N LEU A 168 -5.56 -6.70 15.25
CA LEU A 168 -5.47 -6.37 13.84
C LEU A 168 -4.67 -5.08 13.64
N VAL A 169 -3.57 -5.16 12.89
CA VAL A 169 -2.72 -4.01 12.54
C VAL A 169 -2.83 -3.76 11.05
N GLY A 170 -3.38 -2.61 10.65
CA GLY A 170 -3.51 -2.20 9.26
C GLY A 170 -2.66 -0.97 8.96
N HIS A 171 -1.75 -1.08 7.99
CA HIS A 171 -0.97 0.06 7.50
C HIS A 171 -1.56 0.63 6.21
N SER A 172 -1.68 1.95 6.11
CA SER A 172 -2.15 2.64 4.90
C SER A 172 -3.45 2.01 4.37
N ASN A 173 -3.50 1.53 3.12
CA ASN A 173 -4.68 0.84 2.57
C ASN A 173 -5.09 -0.42 3.34
N GLY A 174 -4.15 -1.14 3.96
CA GLY A 174 -4.44 -2.27 4.84
C GLY A 174 -5.32 -1.88 6.04
N GLY A 175 -5.22 -0.63 6.48
CA GLY A 175 -6.12 -0.06 7.48
C GLY A 175 -7.54 0.18 6.98
N ASN A 176 -7.73 0.59 5.71
CA ASN A 176 -9.06 0.67 5.12
C ASN A 176 -9.70 -0.71 5.01
N LEU A 177 -8.93 -1.74 4.63
CA LEU A 177 -9.39 -3.14 4.62
C LEU A 177 -9.82 -3.57 6.03
N ALA A 178 -8.99 -3.29 7.04
CA ALA A 178 -9.30 -3.58 8.43
C ALA A 178 -10.56 -2.87 8.93
N LEU A 179 -10.73 -1.58 8.62
CA LEU A 179 -11.93 -0.81 8.96
C LEU A 179 -13.19 -1.42 8.33
N SER A 180 -13.12 -1.77 7.04
CA SER A 180 -14.20 -2.44 6.32
C SER A 180 -14.63 -3.74 7.01
N VAL A 181 -13.67 -4.55 7.48
CA VAL A 181 -13.97 -5.79 8.21
C VAL A 181 -14.61 -5.50 9.57
N ILE A 182 -14.04 -4.63 10.41
CA ILE A 182 -14.59 -4.38 11.75
C ILE A 182 -15.93 -3.65 11.72
N ASN A 183 -16.26 -2.93 10.64
CA ASN A 183 -17.61 -2.40 10.42
C ASN A 183 -18.64 -3.50 10.20
N ARG A 184 -18.24 -4.63 9.59
CA ARG A 184 -19.12 -5.80 9.41
C ARG A 184 -19.10 -6.74 10.61
N ARG A 185 -17.93 -6.98 11.18
CA ARG A 185 -17.63 -8.03 12.16
C ARG A 185 -16.66 -7.52 13.24
N PRO A 186 -17.09 -6.59 14.11
CA PRO A 186 -16.20 -5.99 15.12
C PRO A 186 -15.61 -7.03 16.09
N ASN A 187 -16.28 -8.17 16.28
CA ASN A 187 -15.86 -9.26 17.16
C ASN A 187 -14.70 -10.11 16.62
N LEU A 188 -14.25 -9.89 15.38
CA LEU A 188 -13.10 -10.61 14.80
C LEU A 188 -11.75 -9.99 15.16
N ALA A 189 -11.74 -8.84 15.86
CA ALA A 189 -10.54 -8.24 16.38
C ALA A 189 -10.69 -7.95 17.87
N SER A 190 -9.68 -8.29 18.68
CA SER A 190 -9.65 -7.93 20.11
C SER A 190 -9.23 -6.47 20.31
N LYS A 191 -8.33 -5.98 19.46
CA LYS A 191 -7.90 -4.58 19.36
C LYS A 191 -7.57 -4.27 17.90
N VAL A 192 -7.60 -3.00 17.52
CA VAL A 192 -7.22 -2.55 16.17
C VAL A 192 -6.19 -1.43 16.25
N ILE A 193 -5.16 -1.53 15.43
CA ILE A 193 -4.10 -0.53 15.31
C ILE A 193 -4.07 -0.06 13.86
N PHE A 194 -4.41 1.19 13.65
CA PHE A 194 -4.37 1.85 12.34
C PHE A 194 -3.11 2.69 12.23
N VAL A 195 -2.32 2.49 11.18
CA VAL A 195 -1.06 3.22 10.95
C VAL A 195 -1.11 3.92 9.60
N GLY A 196 -1.11 5.26 9.59
CA GLY A 196 -1.08 6.06 8.36
C GLY A 196 -2.28 5.84 7.43
N VAL A 197 -3.47 5.58 7.98
CA VAL A 197 -4.63 5.13 7.18
C VAL A 197 -5.38 6.31 6.55
N PRO A 198 -5.60 6.34 5.22
CA PRO A 198 -6.34 7.42 4.56
C PRO A 198 -7.86 7.22 4.63
N PHE A 199 -8.44 7.30 5.85
CA PHE A 199 -9.86 7.06 6.07
C PHE A 199 -10.76 7.95 5.20
N ARG A 200 -10.44 9.25 5.12
CA ARG A 200 -11.24 10.27 4.42
C ARG A 200 -10.85 10.47 2.96
N GLY A 201 -10.00 9.59 2.43
CA GLY A 201 -9.39 9.73 1.12
C GLY A 201 -8.60 11.03 0.93
N GLY A 202 -8.21 11.29 -0.31
CA GLY A 202 -7.47 12.47 -0.76
C GLY A 202 -7.09 12.33 -2.23
N ILE A 203 -6.19 13.19 -2.70
CA ILE A 203 -5.68 13.17 -4.08
C ILE A 203 -4.22 12.74 -4.18
N GLY A 204 -3.63 12.18 -3.12
CA GLY A 204 -2.21 11.82 -3.08
C GLY A 204 -1.78 10.98 -4.29
N PHE A 205 -2.63 10.07 -4.77
CA PHE A 205 -2.38 9.19 -5.92
C PHE A 205 -2.63 9.82 -7.30
N MET A 206 -2.98 11.10 -7.38
CA MET A 206 -3.24 11.74 -8.67
C MET A 206 -1.97 11.84 -9.53
N GLU A 207 -0.81 12.08 -8.91
CA GLU A 207 0.48 12.13 -9.62
C GLU A 207 0.83 10.76 -10.22
N ASP A 208 0.62 9.68 -9.47
CA ASP A 208 0.81 8.30 -9.95
C ASP A 208 -0.08 7.95 -11.15
N LEU A 209 -1.22 8.63 -11.31
CA LEU A 209 -2.21 8.37 -12.36
C LEU A 209 -2.07 9.29 -13.58
N ILE A 210 -1.33 10.40 -13.46
CA ILE A 210 -1.17 11.40 -14.53
C ILE A 210 0.25 11.34 -15.09
N SER A 211 1.23 11.86 -14.36
CA SER A 211 2.62 11.92 -14.84
C SER A 211 3.38 10.62 -14.54
N GLY A 212 2.87 9.80 -13.60
CA GLY A 212 3.53 8.59 -13.12
C GLY A 212 4.64 8.89 -12.11
N VAL A 213 4.88 7.96 -11.18
CA VAL A 213 5.93 8.06 -10.18
C VAL A 213 6.87 6.87 -10.30
N SER A 214 8.17 7.12 -10.41
CA SER A 214 9.17 6.06 -10.54
C SER A 214 9.22 5.18 -9.29
N THR A 215 9.31 3.87 -9.52
CA THR A 215 9.63 2.90 -8.47
C THR A 215 11.15 2.70 -8.46
N GLY A 216 11.84 3.36 -7.53
CA GLY A 216 13.30 3.45 -7.59
C GLY A 216 13.74 4.26 -8.81
N LEU A 217 14.56 3.67 -9.67
CA LEU A 217 14.99 4.25 -10.95
C LEU A 217 14.11 3.80 -12.14
N ASN A 218 13.06 3.01 -11.90
CA ASN A 218 12.20 2.47 -12.95
C ASN A 218 10.88 3.28 -13.08
N PRO A 219 10.70 4.06 -14.15
CA PRO A 219 9.47 4.79 -14.41
C PRO A 219 8.39 3.93 -15.08
N GLU A 220 8.75 2.78 -15.65
CA GLU A 220 7.88 1.99 -16.53
C GLU A 220 6.99 1.00 -15.75
N ILE A 221 7.55 0.32 -14.73
CA ILE A 221 6.86 -0.76 -14.01
C ILE A 221 5.55 -0.31 -13.34
N THR A 222 5.47 0.96 -12.97
CA THR A 222 4.28 1.61 -12.43
C THR A 222 3.99 2.91 -13.15
N SER A 223 4.08 2.89 -14.49
CA SER A 223 3.65 4.02 -15.32
C SER A 223 2.20 4.40 -15.04
N ALA A 224 1.84 5.64 -15.34
CA ALA A 224 0.49 6.17 -15.14
C ALA A 224 -0.59 5.26 -15.73
N CYS A 225 -0.36 4.75 -16.94
CA CYS A 225 -1.31 3.86 -17.59
C CYS A 225 -1.46 2.50 -16.91
N VAL A 226 -0.34 1.91 -16.46
CA VAL A 226 -0.35 0.66 -15.69
C VAL A 226 -1.11 0.85 -14.38
N VAL A 227 -0.81 1.91 -13.63
CA VAL A 227 -1.48 2.20 -12.35
C VAL A 227 -2.98 2.46 -12.56
N SER A 228 -3.36 3.12 -13.65
CA SER A 228 -4.76 3.41 -13.99
C SER A 228 -5.61 2.15 -14.23
N SER A 229 -4.99 1.00 -14.46
CA SER A 229 -5.69 -0.29 -14.55
C SER A 229 -6.13 -0.85 -13.19
N PHE A 230 -5.51 -0.42 -12.08
CA PHE A 230 -5.76 -1.00 -10.76
C PHE A 230 -7.07 -0.47 -10.17
N ILE A 231 -7.90 -1.37 -9.64
CA ILE A 231 -9.18 -0.98 -9.01
C ILE A 231 -8.92 -0.32 -7.66
N SER A 232 -7.97 -0.86 -6.88
CA SER A 232 -7.65 -0.41 -5.53
C SER A 232 -7.22 1.07 -5.45
N VAL A 233 -6.53 1.60 -6.47
CA VAL A 233 -6.01 2.98 -6.43
C VAL A 233 -7.15 4.00 -6.34
N TYR A 234 -8.31 3.68 -6.92
CA TYR A 234 -9.47 4.57 -6.89
C TYR A 234 -10.13 4.64 -5.51
N THR A 235 -9.83 3.70 -4.61
CA THR A 235 -10.33 3.71 -3.22
C THR A 235 -9.64 4.74 -2.33
N PHE A 236 -8.62 5.45 -2.84
CA PHE A 236 -7.98 6.54 -2.11
C PHE A 236 -8.69 7.88 -2.31
N PHE A 237 -9.61 8.00 -3.28
CA PHE A 237 -10.31 9.24 -3.56
C PHE A 237 -11.55 9.42 -2.67
N PRO A 238 -11.94 10.67 -2.37
CA PRO A 238 -13.10 10.93 -1.53
C PRO A 238 -14.42 10.65 -2.27
N ARG A 239 -15.42 10.25 -1.51
CA ARG A 239 -16.81 10.15 -1.98
C ARG A 239 -17.53 11.48 -1.87
N GLU A 240 -18.52 11.66 -2.72
CA GLU A 240 -19.48 12.76 -2.60
C GLU A 240 -20.39 12.56 -1.38
N GLY A 241 -20.77 13.66 -0.72
CA GLY A 241 -21.78 13.64 0.34
C GLY A 241 -21.40 12.89 1.63
N SER A 242 -20.14 12.53 1.83
CA SER A 242 -19.65 11.80 3.01
C SER A 242 -18.78 12.68 3.95
N PHE A 243 -18.16 12.05 4.96
CA PHE A 243 -17.15 12.66 5.83
C PHE A 243 -15.79 12.84 5.14
N ASP A 244 -15.68 12.44 3.87
CA ASP A 244 -14.45 12.47 3.10
C ASP A 244 -13.98 13.91 2.81
N THR A 245 -12.71 14.02 2.42
CA THR A 245 -12.08 15.32 2.13
C THR A 245 -12.75 16.01 0.93
N LYS A 246 -13.00 17.31 1.04
CA LYS A 246 -13.71 18.13 0.03
C LYS A 246 -12.79 19.16 -0.62
N GLU A 247 -13.23 19.74 -1.73
CA GLU A 247 -12.52 20.87 -2.40
C GLU A 247 -11.05 20.51 -2.69
N LEU A 248 -10.86 19.49 -3.51
CA LEU A 248 -9.54 18.94 -3.82
C LEU A 248 -8.96 19.45 -5.14
N LEU A 249 -9.79 19.98 -6.03
CA LEU A 249 -9.37 20.50 -7.33
C LEU A 249 -9.82 21.96 -7.48
N LYS A 250 -8.96 22.78 -8.09
CA LYS A 250 -9.26 24.16 -8.45
C LYS A 250 -8.90 24.42 -9.91
N ASP A 251 -9.58 25.37 -10.53
CA ASP A 251 -9.23 25.85 -11.87
C ASP A 251 -8.10 26.90 -11.84
N SER A 252 -7.72 27.41 -13.01
CA SER A 252 -6.68 28.43 -13.17
C SER A 252 -7.06 29.80 -12.57
N ASP A 253 -8.33 30.02 -12.27
CA ASP A 253 -8.88 31.20 -11.57
C ASP A 253 -9.03 30.96 -10.05
N GLN A 254 -8.47 29.86 -9.52
CA GLN A 254 -8.55 29.47 -8.10
C GLN A 254 -9.96 29.12 -7.60
N LYS A 255 -10.93 28.89 -8.50
CA LYS A 255 -12.27 28.46 -8.13
C LYS A 255 -12.31 26.94 -7.96
N ASN A 256 -13.06 26.49 -6.97
CA ASN A 256 -13.23 25.06 -6.71
C ASN A 256 -13.94 24.37 -7.89
N ILE A 257 -13.36 23.27 -8.36
CA ILE A 257 -13.98 22.42 -9.37
C ILE A 257 -14.86 21.39 -8.64
N PRO A 258 -16.18 21.32 -8.93
CA PRO A 258 -17.06 20.30 -8.37
C PRO A 258 -16.80 18.97 -9.07
N PHE A 259 -15.71 18.30 -8.69
CA PHE A 259 -15.26 17.05 -9.29
C PHE A 259 -15.79 15.82 -8.55
N ARG A 260 -16.35 14.87 -9.29
CA ARG A 260 -16.91 13.63 -8.77
C ARG A 260 -15.96 12.47 -9.05
N PHE A 261 -15.18 12.08 -8.04
CA PHE A 261 -14.14 11.05 -8.20
C PHE A 261 -14.64 9.66 -8.61
N PHE A 262 -15.92 9.37 -8.41
CA PHE A 262 -16.53 8.10 -8.83
C PHE A 262 -17.45 8.26 -10.06
N ASN A 263 -17.15 9.25 -10.91
CA ASN A 263 -17.82 9.47 -12.20
C ASN A 263 -16.81 9.54 -13.36
N ALA A 264 -16.84 8.57 -14.26
CA ALA A 264 -15.89 8.45 -15.37
C ALA A 264 -15.88 9.67 -16.30
N SER A 265 -17.05 10.27 -16.57
CA SER A 265 -17.16 11.44 -17.45
C SER A 265 -16.48 12.68 -16.86
N ASP A 266 -16.43 12.82 -15.53
CA ASP A 266 -15.67 13.90 -14.91
C ASP A 266 -14.16 13.68 -15.13
N TRP A 267 -13.65 12.46 -14.96
CA TRP A 267 -12.23 12.16 -15.24
C TRP A 267 -11.84 12.44 -16.69
N GLU A 268 -12.69 12.07 -17.66
CA GLU A 268 -12.47 12.38 -19.07
C GLU A 268 -12.54 13.89 -19.34
N LYS A 269 -13.58 14.57 -18.83
CA LYS A 269 -13.78 16.01 -19.02
C LYS A 269 -12.60 16.86 -18.52
N TYR A 270 -12.00 16.46 -17.42
CA TYR A 270 -10.89 17.17 -16.78
C TYR A 270 -9.52 16.52 -17.06
N GLU A 271 -9.49 15.56 -17.99
CA GLU A 271 -8.29 14.85 -18.48
C GLU A 271 -7.38 14.36 -17.34
N LEU A 272 -7.99 13.69 -16.36
CA LEU A 272 -7.31 13.08 -15.23
C LEU A 272 -7.08 11.59 -15.46
N GLY A 273 -6.09 11.05 -14.78
CA GLY A 273 -5.80 9.62 -14.80
C GLY A 273 -5.53 9.11 -16.23
N PRO A 274 -6.16 8.01 -16.67
CA PRO A 274 -5.90 7.44 -17.98
C PRO A 274 -6.36 8.32 -19.16
N TYR A 275 -7.10 9.39 -18.90
CA TYR A 275 -7.51 10.37 -19.93
C TYR A 275 -6.55 11.56 -20.03
N SER A 276 -5.56 11.66 -19.13
CA SER A 276 -4.56 12.71 -19.23
C SER A 276 -3.64 12.48 -20.41
N HIS A 277 -3.26 13.56 -21.09
CA HIS A 277 -2.24 13.52 -22.13
C HIS A 277 -0.89 13.02 -21.60
N GLU A 278 -0.56 13.31 -20.34
CA GLU A 278 0.68 12.87 -19.68
C GLU A 278 0.70 11.37 -19.36
N ALA A 279 -0.47 10.73 -19.26
CA ALA A 279 -0.56 9.33 -18.86
C ALA A 279 -0.20 8.35 -19.98
N HIS A 280 -0.23 8.80 -21.24
CA HIS A 280 0.08 8.03 -22.44
C HIS A 280 -0.66 6.68 -22.53
N CYS A 281 -1.91 6.63 -22.09
CA CYS A 281 -2.80 5.49 -22.31
C CYS A 281 -3.41 5.54 -23.71
N GLU A 282 -2.81 4.86 -24.68
CA GLU A 282 -3.29 4.86 -26.06
C GLU A 282 -3.70 3.45 -26.53
N PRO A 283 -5.01 3.18 -26.75
CA PRO A 283 -6.16 4.04 -26.45
C PRO A 283 -6.49 4.07 -24.94
N PRO A 284 -7.15 5.13 -24.44
CA PRO A 284 -7.65 5.17 -23.07
C PRO A 284 -8.78 4.14 -22.88
N PRO A 285 -9.08 3.71 -21.64
CA PRO A 285 -10.19 2.80 -21.38
C PRO A 285 -11.51 3.46 -21.76
N SER A 286 -12.46 2.65 -22.26
CA SER A 286 -13.81 3.15 -22.50
C SER A 286 -14.44 3.67 -21.21
N LEU A 287 -15.28 4.72 -21.28
CA LEU A 287 -15.97 5.27 -20.11
C LEU A 287 -16.73 4.19 -19.32
N LYS A 288 -17.33 3.21 -20.01
CA LYS A 288 -18.05 2.10 -19.37
C LYS A 288 -17.12 1.19 -18.56
N GLU A 289 -15.98 0.82 -19.14
CA GLU A 289 -14.97 0.02 -18.46
C GLU A 289 -14.41 0.77 -17.24
N PHE A 290 -14.09 2.05 -17.43
CA PHE A 290 -13.55 2.88 -16.37
C PHE A 290 -14.57 3.09 -15.23
N GLN A 291 -15.82 3.40 -15.56
CA GLN A 291 -16.90 3.52 -14.57
C GLN A 291 -17.09 2.23 -13.78
N SER A 292 -16.97 1.06 -14.41
CA SER A 292 -17.08 -0.23 -13.69
C SER A 292 -15.99 -0.38 -12.60
N ARG A 293 -14.78 0.15 -12.84
CA ARG A 293 -13.71 0.16 -11.83
C ARG A 293 -14.02 1.15 -10.70
N LEU A 294 -14.52 2.34 -11.05
CA LEU A 294 -14.93 3.35 -10.08
C LEU A 294 -16.10 2.85 -9.20
N ASP A 295 -17.06 2.13 -9.77
CA ASP A 295 -18.20 1.58 -9.02
C ASP A 295 -17.76 0.56 -7.97
N LEU A 296 -16.80 -0.33 -8.30
CA LEU A 296 -16.20 -1.25 -7.34
C LEU A 296 -15.47 -0.51 -6.22
N ALA A 297 -14.66 0.50 -6.58
CA ALA A 297 -13.96 1.31 -5.60
C ALA A 297 -14.91 2.10 -4.69
N LEU A 298 -15.99 2.66 -5.24
CA LEU A 298 -17.04 3.34 -4.49
C LEU A 298 -17.76 2.38 -3.53
N SER A 299 -18.11 1.18 -4.01
CA SER A 299 -18.72 0.13 -3.19
C SER A 299 -17.84 -0.21 -1.98
N PHE A 300 -16.53 -0.39 -2.18
CA PHE A 300 -15.60 -0.57 -1.07
C PHE A 300 -15.55 0.65 -0.14
N ARG A 301 -15.43 1.87 -0.67
CA ARG A 301 -15.42 3.10 0.16
C ARG A 301 -16.67 3.20 1.03
N ASN A 302 -17.84 2.84 0.51
CA ASN A 302 -19.10 2.82 1.25
C ASN A 302 -19.10 1.81 2.41
N SER A 303 -18.30 0.74 2.33
CA SER A 303 -18.13 -0.19 3.44
C SER A 303 -17.35 0.39 4.64
N LEU A 304 -16.68 1.54 4.46
CA LEU A 304 -15.92 2.21 5.52
C LEU A 304 -16.80 3.05 6.44
N ASP A 305 -18.06 3.29 6.07
CA ASP A 305 -19.00 3.97 6.94
C ASP A 305 -19.31 3.09 8.16
N PRO A 306 -19.13 3.63 9.38
CA PRO A 306 -19.38 2.87 10.58
C PRO A 306 -20.87 2.54 10.71
N LYS A 307 -21.17 1.39 11.29
CA LYS A 307 -22.55 0.97 11.53
C LYS A 307 -22.99 1.42 12.92
N LYS A 308 -24.06 2.21 12.97
CA LYS A 308 -24.65 2.65 14.25
C LYS A 308 -25.00 1.45 15.13
N GLY A 309 -24.64 1.54 16.41
CA GLY A 309 -24.88 0.47 17.38
C GLY A 309 -23.81 -0.62 17.43
N ASN A 310 -22.82 -0.60 16.53
CA ASN A 310 -21.66 -1.49 16.68
C ASN A 310 -20.86 -1.12 17.93
N GLN A 311 -20.48 -2.13 18.71
CA GLN A 311 -19.45 -2.00 19.72
C GLN A 311 -18.09 -2.31 19.08
N TYR A 312 -17.32 -1.28 18.79
CA TYR A 312 -15.99 -1.40 18.20
C TYR A 312 -14.95 -1.86 19.23
N PRO A 313 -13.93 -2.65 18.82
CA PRO A 313 -12.81 -2.98 19.68
C PRO A 313 -12.00 -1.72 20.03
N PRO A 314 -11.19 -1.72 21.10
CA PRO A 314 -10.25 -0.63 21.37
C PRO A 314 -9.37 -0.34 20.16
N VAL A 315 -9.22 0.95 19.83
CA VAL A 315 -8.46 1.41 18.66
C VAL A 315 -7.29 2.29 19.07
N LEU A 316 -6.13 2.06 18.44
CA LEU A 316 -5.00 2.98 18.40
C LEU A 316 -4.83 3.50 16.97
N VAL A 317 -4.73 4.82 16.79
CA VAL A 317 -4.39 5.46 15.52
C VAL A 317 -3.00 6.06 15.62
N VAL A 318 -2.11 5.64 14.74
CA VAL A 318 -0.76 6.17 14.53
C VAL A 318 -0.76 7.00 13.26
N HIS A 319 -0.34 8.26 13.38
CA HIS A 319 -0.42 9.26 12.33
C HIS A 319 0.68 10.30 12.49
N ALA A 320 0.97 11.06 11.44
CA ALA A 320 1.98 12.12 11.46
C ALA A 320 1.41 13.43 10.91
N LYS A 321 2.05 14.53 11.28
CA LYS A 321 1.67 15.91 10.88
C LYS A 321 2.86 16.75 10.41
N ASN A 322 4.05 16.18 10.39
CA ASN A 322 5.31 16.90 10.23
C ASN A 322 5.78 16.96 8.77
N ARG A 323 4.99 16.47 7.80
CA ARG A 323 5.33 16.48 6.38
C ARG A 323 4.30 17.25 5.55
N PRO A 324 4.74 18.09 4.59
CA PRO A 324 3.84 18.77 3.67
C PRO A 324 3.24 17.77 2.68
N THR A 325 1.93 17.59 2.76
CA THR A 325 1.18 16.56 2.02
C THR A 325 0.18 17.20 1.07
N MET A 326 0.09 16.72 -0.17
CA MET A 326 -0.79 17.29 -1.20
C MET A 326 -2.25 17.31 -0.74
N ARG A 327 -2.89 18.49 -0.87
CA ARG A 327 -4.27 18.75 -0.41
C ARG A 327 -5.15 19.34 -1.50
N VAL A 328 -4.63 20.19 -2.37
CA VAL A 328 -5.40 20.75 -3.50
C VAL A 328 -4.51 20.79 -4.74
N LEU A 329 -5.03 20.29 -5.86
CA LEU A 329 -4.36 20.32 -7.17
C LEU A 329 -5.00 21.39 -8.06
N MET A 330 -4.17 22.06 -8.85
CA MET A 330 -4.54 23.15 -9.76
C MET A 330 -3.83 22.91 -11.09
N PRO A 331 -4.40 23.30 -12.23
CA PRO A 331 -3.71 23.21 -13.50
C PRO A 331 -2.78 24.40 -13.73
N GLU A 332 -1.78 24.19 -14.57
CA GLU A 332 -1.10 25.26 -15.28
C GLU A 332 -2.02 25.88 -16.34
N LYS A 333 -1.72 27.11 -16.77
CA LYS A 333 -2.47 27.74 -17.87
C LYS A 333 -2.04 27.13 -19.19
N ASN A 334 -2.90 26.29 -19.76
CA ASN A 334 -2.71 25.70 -21.08
C ASN A 334 -4.02 25.82 -21.89
N PRO A 335 -4.00 26.37 -23.12
CA PRO A 335 -5.22 26.56 -23.92
C PRO A 335 -5.74 25.28 -24.59
N ASP A 336 -4.89 24.24 -24.73
CA ASP A 336 -5.19 23.08 -25.57
C ASP A 336 -5.71 21.87 -24.77
N HIS A 337 -5.22 21.68 -23.54
CA HIS A 337 -5.55 20.54 -22.67
C HIS A 337 -5.31 20.87 -21.19
N TRP A 338 -5.86 20.09 -20.27
CA TRP A 338 -5.57 20.22 -18.83
C TRP A 338 -4.17 19.72 -18.53
N LEU A 339 -3.34 20.61 -18.00
CA LEU A 339 -1.99 20.29 -17.52
C LEU A 339 -1.96 20.49 -16.00
N TRP A 340 -1.85 19.43 -15.22
CA TRP A 340 -2.01 19.50 -13.75
C TRP A 340 -0.68 19.77 -13.03
N ASP A 341 -0.62 20.80 -12.19
CA ASP A 341 0.61 21.25 -11.54
C ASP A 341 0.82 20.60 -10.15
N PHE A 342 1.52 19.46 -10.13
CA PHE A 342 1.88 18.76 -8.90
C PHE A 342 2.96 19.48 -8.07
N LYS A 343 3.80 20.29 -8.73
CA LYS A 343 4.90 21.00 -8.08
C LYS A 343 4.39 22.10 -7.18
N ASN A 344 3.42 22.90 -7.67
CA ASN A 344 2.83 24.01 -6.95
C ASN A 344 1.47 23.67 -6.32
N ALA A 345 1.10 22.38 -6.26
CA ALA A 345 -0.07 21.92 -5.53
C ALA A 345 -0.08 22.45 -4.08
N GLN A 346 -1.25 22.82 -3.57
CA GLN A 346 -1.39 23.29 -2.18
C GLN A 346 -1.23 22.09 -1.24
N ARG A 347 -0.45 22.28 -0.18
CA ARG A 347 -0.10 21.23 0.78
C ARG A 347 -0.63 21.54 2.18
N ALA A 348 -0.94 20.50 2.93
CA ALA A 348 -1.35 20.55 4.32
C ALA A 348 -0.47 19.64 5.19
N PRO A 349 -0.45 19.82 6.52
CA PRO A 349 0.22 18.90 7.43
C PRO A 349 -0.25 17.44 7.26
N GLY A 350 0.70 16.50 7.27
CA GLY A 350 0.44 15.06 7.17
C GLY A 350 1.71 14.23 7.31
N ASP A 351 1.70 13.04 6.73
CA ASP A 351 2.83 12.09 6.74
C ASP A 351 3.63 12.05 5.42
N GLY A 352 3.30 12.94 4.48
CA GLY A 352 3.91 13.04 3.15
C GLY A 352 3.05 12.40 2.06
N ARG A 353 2.08 11.54 2.44
CA ARG A 353 1.14 10.90 1.51
C ARG A 353 -0.32 11.10 1.90
N VAL A 354 -0.63 11.02 3.18
CA VAL A 354 -1.96 11.18 3.78
C VAL A 354 -1.94 12.43 4.66
N THR A 355 -2.87 13.35 4.42
CA THR A 355 -3.01 14.53 5.28
C THR A 355 -3.42 14.10 6.68
N PHE A 356 -3.01 14.85 7.71
CA PHE A 356 -3.40 14.55 9.08
C PHE A 356 -4.92 14.49 9.24
N THR A 357 -5.65 15.39 8.55
CA THR A 357 -7.11 15.38 8.54
C THR A 357 -7.69 14.11 7.90
N SER A 358 -7.06 13.60 6.84
CA SER A 358 -7.49 12.36 6.18
C SER A 358 -7.20 11.11 7.01
N SER A 359 -6.28 11.21 7.98
CA SER A 359 -5.92 10.11 8.87
C SER A 359 -6.82 9.99 10.11
N ILE A 360 -7.81 10.86 10.25
CA ILE A 360 -8.79 10.81 11.34
C ILE A 360 -9.93 9.85 10.95
N PRO A 361 -10.18 8.78 11.74
CA PRO A 361 -11.25 7.83 11.45
C PRO A 361 -12.65 8.49 11.53
N PRO A 362 -13.71 7.79 11.10
CA PRO A 362 -15.09 8.20 11.36
C PRO A 362 -15.36 8.44 12.84
N ASP A 363 -16.27 9.37 13.16
CA ASP A 363 -16.53 9.85 14.53
C ASP A 363 -17.01 8.73 15.48
N GLU A 364 -17.67 7.71 14.96
CA GLU A 364 -18.12 6.53 15.72
C GLU A 364 -16.96 5.64 16.21
N ILE A 365 -15.77 5.76 15.63
CA ILE A 365 -14.58 5.02 16.06
C ILE A 365 -13.90 5.82 17.18
N VAL A 366 -14.06 5.39 18.42
CA VAL A 366 -13.30 5.95 19.56
C VAL A 366 -11.89 5.36 19.56
N TYR A 367 -10.87 6.21 19.62
CA TYR A 367 -9.47 5.79 19.50
C TYR A 367 -8.53 6.55 20.42
N GLN A 368 -7.41 5.90 20.73
CA GLN A 368 -6.22 6.55 21.27
C GLN A 368 -5.35 7.04 20.11
N SER A 369 -4.81 8.25 20.21
CA SER A 369 -3.98 8.86 19.17
C SER A 369 -2.49 8.79 19.54
N PHE A 370 -1.64 8.52 18.55
CA PHE A 370 -0.19 8.65 18.67
C PHE A 370 0.39 9.37 17.47
N LEU A 371 1.12 10.47 17.73
CA LEU A 371 1.80 11.25 16.70
C LEU A 371 3.25 10.76 16.53
N SER A 372 3.58 10.27 15.35
CA SER A 372 4.96 9.95 14.95
C SER A 372 5.57 11.09 14.14
N ASP A 373 6.90 11.16 14.16
CA ASP A 373 7.70 12.04 13.29
C ASP A 373 8.17 11.33 12.01
N ALA A 374 7.87 10.05 11.85
CA ALA A 374 8.22 9.29 10.65
C ALA A 374 7.31 9.68 9.46
N GLU A 375 7.85 9.57 8.26
CA GLU A 375 7.07 9.66 7.03
C GLU A 375 6.22 8.41 6.80
N HIS A 376 5.24 8.50 5.89
CA HIS A 376 4.23 7.46 5.64
C HIS A 376 4.77 6.02 5.61
N SER A 377 5.74 5.74 4.72
CA SER A 377 6.35 4.41 4.56
C SER A 377 7.16 3.95 5.77
N SER A 378 7.61 4.88 6.61
CA SER A 378 8.50 4.63 7.75
C SER A 378 7.77 4.61 9.10
N LEU A 379 6.45 4.83 9.16
CA LEU A 379 5.68 4.81 10.40
C LEU A 379 5.85 3.50 11.18
N LEU A 380 5.83 2.37 10.47
CA LEU A 380 6.06 1.04 11.07
C LEU A 380 7.54 0.71 11.31
N SER A 381 8.45 1.60 10.94
CA SER A 381 9.89 1.48 11.22
C SER A 381 10.33 2.39 12.37
N ASP A 382 9.43 3.19 12.95
CA ASP A 382 9.68 4.07 14.09
C ASP A 382 9.65 3.28 15.41
N PRO A 383 10.77 3.17 16.16
CA PRO A 383 10.78 2.49 17.44
C PRO A 383 9.80 3.06 18.47
N LYS A 384 9.49 4.36 18.43
CA LYS A 384 8.51 4.97 19.33
C LYS A 384 7.09 4.46 19.04
N VAL A 385 6.79 4.17 17.77
CA VAL A 385 5.53 3.52 17.37
C VAL A 385 5.49 2.10 17.92
N TRP A 386 6.59 1.36 17.90
CA TRP A 386 6.66 0.02 18.48
C TRP A 386 6.42 0.01 19.99
N GLU A 387 7.06 0.92 20.72
CA GLU A 387 6.86 1.09 22.17
C GLU A 387 5.39 1.40 22.47
N ARG A 388 4.79 2.33 21.72
CA ARG A 388 3.38 2.69 21.88
C ARG A 388 2.45 1.52 21.61
N ILE A 389 2.69 0.78 20.53
CA ILE A 389 1.93 -0.44 20.18
C ILE A 389 2.09 -1.46 21.30
N TYR A 390 3.31 -1.70 21.78
CA TYR A 390 3.55 -2.67 22.85
C TYR A 390 2.78 -2.33 24.13
N SER A 391 2.78 -1.06 24.56
CA SER A 391 1.93 -0.62 25.67
C SER A 391 0.45 -0.87 25.39
N PHE A 392 -0.04 -0.50 24.21
CA PHE A 392 -1.45 -0.68 23.84
C PHE A 392 -1.89 -2.15 23.84
N LEU A 393 -0.99 -3.08 23.49
CA LEU A 393 -1.27 -4.52 23.53
C LEU A 393 -1.50 -5.04 24.97
N HIS A 394 -1.02 -4.33 25.99
CA HIS A 394 -1.05 -4.76 27.40
C HIS A 394 -1.93 -3.88 28.31
N GLU A 395 -2.48 -2.78 27.80
CA GLU A 395 -3.61 -2.05 28.40
C GLU A 395 -4.88 -2.90 28.41
#